data_AF-A0A7C1PRW1-F1
#
_entry.id   AF-A0A7C1PRW1-F1
#
_cell.length_a   1.000
_cell.length_b   1.000
_cell.length_c   1.000
_cell.angle_alpha   90.00
_cell.angle_beta   90.00
_cell.angle_gamma   90.00
#
_symmetry.space_group_name_H-M   'P 1'
#
loop_
_entity.id
_entity.type
_entity.pdbx_description
1 polymer ?
#
loop_
_entity_poly.entity_id
_entity_poly.type
_entity_poly.pdbx_seq_one_letter_code
_entity_poly.pdbx_strand_id
1 'polypeptide(L)'
;MRSKKQSPAATGRKVEVQNHQYHNPLKAARQDIFVLARQVSILRVVQDLGGVKLRPQGRHFVGLCPFHQEKTPSFTVTPGKQLFFCFGCGAGGDGITFLARLWKLTPLDAAREICRAFDLAADRPLSPAARRRIREEIAAWWRERRLEAAFDAWRNATIRGLGVLERACQQVIQGGPQNPGFEVACELEPRTGYLLDTLLYGPRKAQIELFRREGWSWVL
;
A
#
# COMPACT_ATOMS: atom_id res chain seq x y z
N MET A 1 -10.46 -58.81 -8.15
CA MET A 1 -9.30 -57.90 -8.03
C MET A 1 -9.74 -56.48 -8.40
N ARG A 2 -10.05 -55.64 -7.40
CA ARG A 2 -10.46 -54.23 -7.62
C ARG A 2 -9.21 -53.38 -7.79
N SER A 3 -8.97 -52.88 -9.00
CA SER A 3 -7.87 -51.97 -9.29
C SER A 3 -8.14 -50.60 -8.66
N LYS A 4 -7.35 -50.25 -7.65
CA LYS A 4 -7.36 -48.92 -7.01
C LYS A 4 -6.79 -47.91 -8.02
N LYS A 5 -7.64 -47.10 -8.65
CA LYS A 5 -7.20 -45.90 -9.37
C LYS A 5 -6.73 -44.87 -8.34
N GLN A 6 -5.43 -44.56 -8.35
CA GLN A 6 -4.85 -43.45 -7.60
C GLN A 6 -5.26 -42.13 -8.27
N SER A 7 -5.82 -41.20 -7.50
CA SER A 7 -6.05 -39.82 -7.93
C SER A 7 -4.72 -39.06 -7.98
N PRO A 8 -4.46 -38.22 -9.01
CA PRO A 8 -3.29 -37.36 -9.00
C PRO A 8 -3.50 -36.20 -8.01
N ALA A 9 -2.49 -35.99 -7.16
CA ALA A 9 -2.44 -34.92 -6.18
C ALA A 9 -2.44 -33.54 -6.87
N ALA A 10 -3.49 -32.76 -6.65
CA ALA A 10 -3.55 -31.35 -7.04
C ALA A 10 -2.47 -30.57 -6.26
N THR A 11 -1.37 -30.26 -6.93
CA THR A 11 -0.26 -29.49 -6.36
C THR A 11 -0.68 -28.02 -6.35
N GLY A 12 -1.24 -27.58 -5.23
CA GLY A 12 -1.57 -26.17 -5.00
C GLY A 12 -0.31 -25.32 -4.90
N ARG A 13 0.21 -24.84 -6.03
CA ARG A 13 1.19 -23.73 -6.03
C ARG A 13 0.44 -22.44 -5.77
N LYS A 14 0.75 -21.81 -4.64
CA LYS A 14 0.29 -20.47 -4.28
C LYS A 14 0.53 -19.53 -5.47
N VAL A 15 -0.55 -18.95 -5.99
CA VAL A 15 -0.45 -17.81 -6.91
C VAL A 15 0.10 -16.65 -6.08
N GLU A 16 1.36 -16.35 -6.27
CA GLU A 16 2.02 -15.21 -5.64
C GLU A 16 1.45 -13.94 -6.27
N VAL A 17 0.50 -13.31 -5.58
CA VAL A 17 -0.05 -12.03 -5.98
C VAL A 17 1.08 -11.02 -5.83
N GLN A 18 1.74 -10.68 -6.94
CA GLN A 18 2.79 -9.67 -6.99
C GLN A 18 2.21 -8.35 -6.50
N ASN A 19 2.51 -8.03 -5.25
CA ASN A 19 2.06 -6.86 -4.52
C ASN A 19 2.77 -5.64 -5.11
N HIS A 20 2.27 -5.14 -6.25
CA HIS A 20 2.74 -3.91 -6.86
C HIS A 20 2.44 -2.79 -5.85
N GLN A 21 3.47 -2.29 -5.19
CA GLN A 21 3.36 -1.16 -4.28
C GLN A 21 3.05 0.10 -5.10
N TYR A 22 1.78 0.31 -5.41
CA TYR A 22 1.35 1.50 -6.14
C TYR A 22 1.64 2.75 -5.31
N HIS A 23 2.43 3.67 -5.88
CA HIS A 23 2.69 4.98 -5.30
C HIS A 23 1.37 5.73 -5.12
N ASN A 24 1.00 6.05 -3.88
CA ASN A 24 -0.22 6.81 -3.59
C ASN A 24 0.08 8.32 -3.66
N PRO A 25 -0.34 9.03 -4.72
CA PRO A 25 -0.06 10.46 -4.85
C PRO A 25 -0.73 11.28 -3.74
N LEU A 26 -1.83 10.82 -3.12
CA LEU A 26 -2.43 11.49 -1.95
C LEU A 26 -1.49 11.49 -0.73
N LYS A 27 -0.72 10.41 -0.54
CA LYS A 27 0.30 10.32 0.53
C LYS A 27 1.52 11.20 0.23
N ALA A 28 1.94 11.29 -1.03
CA ALA A 28 3.10 12.09 -1.43
C ALA A 28 2.81 13.59 -1.54
N ALA A 29 1.57 13.95 -1.90
CA ALA A 29 1.11 15.33 -2.08
C ALA A 29 0.93 16.10 -0.77
N ARG A 30 0.62 15.40 0.31
CA ARG A 30 0.54 16.00 1.64
C ARG A 30 1.98 16.13 2.13
N GLN A 31 2.47 17.37 2.31
CA GLN A 31 3.66 17.57 3.13
C GLN A 31 3.34 16.98 4.50
N ASP A 32 3.90 15.81 4.77
CA ASP A 32 3.62 15.11 6.00
C ASP A 32 4.30 15.92 7.11
N ILE A 33 3.48 16.56 7.93
CA ILE A 33 3.93 17.37 9.05
C ILE A 33 4.82 16.57 10.00
N PHE A 34 4.64 15.25 10.08
CA PHE A 34 5.51 14.38 10.84
C PHE A 34 6.89 14.23 10.21
N VAL A 35 6.98 14.26 8.88
CA VAL A 35 8.26 14.28 8.15
C VAL A 35 8.96 15.61 8.37
N LEU A 36 8.25 16.73 8.24
CA LEU A 36 8.81 18.07 8.48
C LEU A 36 9.31 18.21 9.93
N ALA A 37 8.50 17.87 10.92
CA ALA A 37 8.87 17.97 12.33
C ALA A 37 10.11 17.10 12.66
N ARG A 38 10.29 15.95 12.01
CA ARG A 38 11.47 15.08 12.18
C ARG A 38 12.75 15.60 11.52
N GLN A 39 12.67 16.64 10.68
CA GLN A 39 13.86 17.32 10.16
C GLN A 39 14.53 18.20 11.22
N VAL A 40 13.79 18.59 12.26
CA VAL A 40 14.34 19.35 13.37
C VAL A 40 15.17 18.42 14.26
N SER A 41 16.42 18.82 14.52
CA SER A 41 17.28 18.11 15.45
C SER A 41 16.61 17.93 16.82
N ILE A 42 16.57 16.70 17.31
CA ILE A 42 16.06 16.37 18.64
C ILE A 42 16.75 17.17 19.76
N LEU A 43 18.02 17.55 19.59
CA LEU A 43 18.70 18.42 20.55
C LEU A 43 18.00 19.77 20.67
N ARG A 44 17.66 20.38 19.53
CA ARG A 44 16.93 21.66 19.50
C ARG A 44 15.55 21.50 20.10
N VAL A 45 14.83 20.43 19.79
CA VAL A 45 13.51 20.17 20.39
C VAL A 45 13.62 20.06 21.92
N VAL A 46 14.60 19.31 22.43
CA VAL A 46 14.77 19.09 23.88
C VAL A 46 15.25 20.34 24.61
N GLN A 47 16.17 21.10 24.02
CA GLN A 47 16.75 22.30 24.65
C GLN A 47 15.86 23.53 24.46
N ASP A 48 15.47 23.84 23.22
CA ASP A 48 14.78 25.08 22.86
C ASP A 48 13.30 25.03 23.27
N LEU A 49 12.61 23.89 23.08
CA LEU A 49 11.20 23.73 23.45
C LEU A 49 11.01 23.04 24.79
N GLY A 50 11.89 22.09 25.12
CA GLY A 50 11.81 21.34 26.37
C GLY A 50 12.43 22.04 27.58
N GLY A 51 13.28 23.04 27.37
CA GLY A 51 14.01 23.73 28.45
C GLY A 51 14.98 22.84 29.22
N VAL A 52 15.34 21.67 28.69
CA VAL A 52 16.21 20.72 29.39
C VAL A 52 17.66 21.11 29.20
N LYS A 53 18.36 21.36 30.31
CA LYS A 53 19.80 21.60 30.30
C LYS A 53 20.54 20.28 30.11
N LEU A 54 21.26 20.16 29.00
CA LEU A 54 22.07 19.00 28.66
C LEU A 54 23.55 19.33 28.68
N ARG A 55 24.38 18.39 29.12
CA ARG A 55 25.84 18.43 29.00
C ARG A 55 26.33 17.38 28.00
N PRO A 56 27.37 17.66 27.22
CA PRO A 56 27.94 16.67 26.30
C PRO A 56 28.61 15.52 27.07
N GLN A 57 28.42 14.30 26.59
CA GLN A 57 29.08 13.09 27.08
C GLN A 57 29.39 12.18 25.89
N GLY A 58 30.59 12.35 25.31
CA GLY A 58 30.97 11.65 24.09
C GLY A 58 30.04 11.99 22.92
N ARG A 59 29.39 10.98 22.34
CA ARG A 59 28.43 11.14 21.22
C ARG A 59 27.00 11.45 21.68
N HIS A 60 26.79 11.52 22.99
CA HIS A 60 25.48 11.69 23.62
C HIS A 60 25.44 13.00 24.42
N PHE A 61 24.24 13.39 24.80
CA PHE A 61 23.97 14.54 25.65
C PHE A 61 23.14 14.07 26.84
N VAL A 62 23.51 14.48 28.05
CA VAL A 62 22.90 13.95 29.28
C VAL A 62 22.43 15.08 30.19
N GLY A 63 21.29 14.89 30.86
CA GLY A 63 20.70 15.86 31.78
C GLY A 63 19.72 15.22 32.76
N LEU A 64 19.03 16.06 33.55
CA LEU A 64 17.93 15.63 34.40
C LEU A 64 16.68 15.38 33.56
N CYS A 65 15.96 14.32 33.86
CA CYS A 65 14.73 13.97 33.17
C CYS A 65 13.61 14.96 33.50
N PRO A 66 12.90 15.49 32.48
CA PRO A 66 11.73 16.34 32.72
C PRO A 66 10.46 15.53 33.06
N PHE A 67 10.50 14.20 32.93
CA PHE A 67 9.32 13.34 33.10
C PHE A 67 9.20 12.71 34.50
N HIS A 68 10.25 12.78 35.31
CA HIS A 68 10.21 12.31 36.70
C HIS A 68 11.25 13.07 37.53
N GLN A 69 11.04 13.12 38.85
CA GLN A 69 11.91 13.85 39.74
C GLN A 69 13.12 12.98 40.14
N GLU A 70 14.31 13.42 39.77
CA GLU A 70 15.58 12.75 40.09
C GLU A 70 16.67 13.76 40.47
N LYS A 71 17.69 13.31 41.19
CA LYS A 71 18.87 14.12 41.56
C LYS A 71 20.09 13.81 40.69
N THR A 72 20.17 12.60 40.17
CA THR A 72 21.23 12.13 39.27
C THR A 72 20.72 12.19 37.84
N PRO A 73 21.53 12.64 36.87
CA PRO A 73 21.06 12.76 35.49
C PRO A 73 20.93 11.37 34.84
N SER A 74 19.71 10.98 34.45
CA SER A 74 19.46 9.73 33.73
C SER A 74 18.87 9.93 32.32
N PHE A 75 18.60 11.18 31.93
CA PHE A 75 18.05 11.53 30.63
C PHE A 75 19.16 11.69 29.59
N THR A 76 19.11 10.90 28.52
CA THR A 76 20.12 10.86 27.47
C THR A 76 19.52 11.15 26.10
N VAL A 77 20.14 12.04 25.33
CA VAL A 77 19.81 12.35 23.93
C VAL A 77 20.94 11.89 23.03
N THR A 78 20.59 11.21 21.94
CA THR A 78 21.52 10.72 20.91
C THR A 78 21.21 11.41 19.58
N PRO A 79 21.93 12.49 19.22
CA PRO A 79 21.61 13.29 18.04
C PRO A 79 21.76 12.50 16.74
N GLY A 80 22.79 11.66 16.65
CA GLY A 80 23.01 10.79 15.47
C GLY A 80 21.90 9.77 15.23
N LYS A 81 21.06 9.48 16.24
CA LYS A 81 19.89 8.61 16.12
C LYS A 81 18.56 9.38 16.13
N GLN A 82 18.58 10.68 16.41
CA GLN A 82 17.38 11.49 16.63
C GLN A 82 16.45 10.94 17.72
N LEU A 83 17.03 10.38 18.80
CA LEU A 83 16.28 9.73 19.89
C LEU A 83 16.71 10.21 21.28
N PHE A 84 15.78 10.19 22.22
CA PHE A 84 16.04 10.33 23.65
C PHE A 84 15.66 9.04 24.38
N PHE A 85 16.30 8.80 25.52
CA PHE A 85 15.93 7.76 26.47
C PHE A 85 16.31 8.17 27.89
N CYS A 86 15.43 7.91 28.84
CA CYS A 86 15.65 8.13 30.25
C CYS A 86 15.82 6.80 30.97
N PHE A 87 16.99 6.56 31.55
CA PHE A 87 17.26 5.30 32.26
C PHE A 87 16.55 5.19 33.61
N GLY A 88 16.17 6.31 34.24
CA GLY A 88 15.42 6.30 35.50
C GLY A 88 13.95 5.90 35.37
N CYS A 89 13.23 6.41 34.36
CA CYS A 89 11.79 6.17 34.20
C CYS A 89 11.39 5.39 32.94
N GLY A 90 12.34 5.03 32.08
CA GLY A 90 12.09 4.30 30.83
C GLY A 90 11.43 5.13 29.72
N ALA A 91 11.25 6.44 29.90
CA ALA A 91 10.72 7.29 28.84
C ALA A 91 11.70 7.37 27.66
N GLY A 92 11.20 7.19 26.43
CA GLY A 92 12.02 7.27 25.23
C GLY A 92 11.19 7.51 23.97
N GLY A 93 11.85 7.98 22.93
CA GLY A 93 11.24 8.28 21.63
C GLY A 93 12.03 9.32 20.83
N ASP A 94 11.39 9.87 19.80
CA ASP A 94 11.91 10.97 18.98
C ASP A 94 11.49 12.35 19.54
N GLY A 95 11.87 13.43 18.86
CA GLY A 95 11.54 14.80 19.28
C GLY A 95 10.03 15.06 19.38
N ILE A 96 9.23 14.44 18.51
CA ILE A 96 7.76 14.55 18.55
C ILE A 96 7.23 13.87 19.82
N THR A 97 7.72 12.66 20.10
CA THR A 97 7.34 11.90 21.29
C THR A 97 7.72 12.64 22.58
N PHE A 98 8.91 13.24 22.60
CA PHE A 98 9.38 14.06 23.72
C PHE A 98 8.41 15.21 24.00
N LEU A 99 8.11 16.03 22.98
CA LEU A 99 7.28 17.21 23.15
C LEU A 99 5.82 16.84 23.46
N ALA A 100 5.30 15.80 22.79
CA ALA A 100 3.97 15.27 23.06
C ALA A 100 3.80 14.86 24.53
N ARG A 101 4.79 14.15 25.09
CA ARG A 101 4.76 13.76 26.50
C ARG A 101 4.91 14.95 27.43
N LEU A 102 5.83 15.87 27.12
CA LEU A 102 6.13 17.01 27.98
C LEU A 102 4.94 17.96 28.12
N TRP A 103 4.28 18.25 27.00
CA TRP A 103 3.16 19.20 26.92
C TRP A 103 1.78 18.52 26.92
N LYS A 104 1.73 17.19 27.10
CA LYS A 104 0.49 16.38 27.06
C LYS A 104 -0.33 16.61 25.78
N LEU A 105 0.37 16.67 24.65
CA LEU A 105 -0.22 16.86 23.33
C LEU A 105 -0.42 15.53 22.59
N THR A 106 -1.30 15.54 21.59
CA THR A 106 -1.30 14.47 20.58
C THR A 106 -0.01 14.53 19.75
N PRO A 107 0.43 13.43 19.12
CA PRO A 107 1.60 13.47 18.24
C PRO A 107 1.46 14.49 17.10
N LEU A 108 0.24 14.69 16.57
CA LEU A 108 -0.03 15.65 15.51
C LEU A 108 0.18 17.08 16.00
N ASP A 109 -0.34 17.42 17.18
CA ASP A 109 -0.21 18.77 17.73
C ASP A 109 1.23 19.05 18.15
N ALA A 110 1.95 18.07 18.72
CA ALA A 110 3.39 18.19 18.96
C ALA A 110 4.18 18.44 17.66
N ALA A 111 3.85 17.74 16.56
CA ALA A 111 4.47 17.99 15.27
C ALA A 111 4.18 19.40 14.73
N ARG A 112 2.96 19.93 14.95
CA ARG A 112 2.59 21.32 14.63
C ARG A 112 3.40 22.32 15.42
N GLU A 113 3.54 22.12 16.73
CA GLU A 113 4.32 23.01 17.59
C GLU A 113 5.79 23.04 17.18
N ILE A 114 6.39 21.88 16.88
CA ILE A 114 7.76 21.82 16.36
C ILE A 114 7.85 22.58 15.03
N CYS A 115 6.95 22.31 14.08
CA CYS A 115 7.01 23.00 12.79
C CYS A 115 6.84 24.51 12.92
N ARG A 116 5.91 24.97 13.76
CA ARG A 116 5.67 26.39 14.03
C ARG A 116 6.89 27.06 14.67
N ALA A 117 7.48 26.44 15.68
CA ALA A 117 8.62 27.02 16.40
C ALA A 117 9.91 27.11 15.55
N PHE A 118 10.02 26.30 14.50
CA PHE A 118 11.19 26.28 13.62
C PHE A 118 10.87 26.78 12.20
N ASP A 119 9.78 27.53 12.03
CA ASP A 119 9.33 28.12 10.75
C ASP A 119 9.24 27.11 9.59
N LEU A 120 8.96 25.85 9.93
CA LEU A 120 8.68 24.81 8.94
C LEU A 120 7.23 24.96 8.50
N ALA A 121 7.03 25.12 7.19
CA ALA A 121 5.77 25.44 6.55
C ALA A 121 4.72 24.31 6.64
N ALA A 122 4.28 23.94 7.85
CA ALA A 122 3.27 22.92 8.09
C ALA A 122 1.85 23.37 7.67
N ASP A 123 1.56 24.67 7.81
CA ASP A 123 0.25 25.26 7.52
C ASP A 123 0.24 26.15 6.27
N ARG A 124 1.35 26.21 5.50
CA ARG A 124 1.35 27.01 4.27
C ARG A 124 0.45 26.30 3.24
N PRO A 125 -0.62 26.96 2.77
CA PRO A 125 -1.44 26.38 1.71
C PRO A 125 -0.57 26.09 0.49
N LEU A 126 -0.70 24.89 -0.06
CA LEU A 126 -0.06 24.53 -1.32
C LEU A 126 -0.37 25.60 -2.38
N SER A 127 0.65 25.98 -3.16
CA SER A 127 0.48 26.94 -4.25
C SER A 127 -0.58 26.44 -5.24
N PRO A 128 -1.29 27.33 -5.95
CA PRO A 128 -2.26 26.90 -6.97
C PRO A 128 -1.68 25.95 -8.02
N ALA A 129 -0.41 26.13 -8.39
CA ALA A 129 0.32 25.24 -9.30
C ALA A 129 0.53 23.85 -8.69
N ALA A 130 0.97 23.77 -7.42
CA ALA A 130 1.12 22.50 -6.72
C ALA A 130 -0.22 21.77 -6.56
N ARG A 131 -1.30 22.50 -6.23
CA ARG A 131 -2.66 21.94 -6.14
C ARG A 131 -3.16 21.37 -7.47
N ARG A 132 -2.92 22.07 -8.60
CA ARG A 132 -3.27 21.60 -9.93
C ARG A 132 -2.52 20.30 -10.28
N ARG A 133 -1.20 20.29 -10.10
CA ARG A 133 -0.37 19.10 -10.33
C ARG A 133 -0.84 17.90 -9.52
N ILE A 134 -1.07 18.09 -8.21
CA ILE A 134 -1.57 17.02 -7.33
C ILE A 134 -2.94 16.50 -7.80
N ARG A 135 -3.84 17.41 -8.20
CA ARG A 135 -5.16 17.04 -8.73
C ARG A 135 -5.06 16.23 -10.02
N GLU A 136 -4.18 16.62 -10.93
CA GLU A 136 -3.93 15.91 -12.19
C GLU A 136 -3.32 14.53 -11.95
N GLU A 137 -2.35 14.42 -11.03
CA GLU A 137 -1.75 13.14 -10.61
C GLU A 137 -2.79 12.21 -9.97
N ILE A 138 -3.66 12.73 -9.09
CA ILE A 138 -4.77 11.96 -8.50
C ILE A 138 -5.77 11.54 -9.57
N ALA A 139 -6.12 12.42 -10.51
CA ALA A 139 -7.05 12.10 -11.59
C ALA A 139 -6.46 11.07 -12.58
N ALA A 140 -5.16 11.13 -12.85
CA ALA A 140 -4.45 10.10 -13.62
C ALA A 140 -4.46 8.75 -12.90
N TRP A 141 -4.15 8.76 -11.60
CA TRP A 141 -4.19 7.57 -10.75
C TRP A 141 -5.59 6.93 -10.71
N TRP A 142 -6.65 7.72 -10.58
CA TRP A 142 -8.03 7.21 -10.64
C TRP A 142 -8.40 6.66 -12.01
N ARG A 143 -7.93 7.27 -13.12
CA ARG A 143 -8.16 6.76 -14.47
C ARG A 143 -7.50 5.40 -14.67
N GLU A 144 -6.25 5.26 -14.25
CA GLU A 144 -5.51 4.00 -14.35
C GLU A 144 -6.16 2.89 -13.50
N ARG A 145 -6.53 3.19 -12.25
CA ARG A 145 -7.24 2.21 -11.40
C ARG A 145 -8.64 1.87 -11.91
N ARG A 146 -9.35 2.83 -12.52
CA ARG A 146 -10.67 2.57 -13.12
C ARG A 146 -10.54 1.63 -14.32
N LEU A 147 -9.48 1.76 -15.12
CA LEU A 147 -9.18 0.83 -16.21
C LEU A 147 -8.79 -0.56 -15.71
N GLU A 148 -7.96 -0.65 -14.66
CA GLU A 148 -7.64 -1.94 -14.02
C GLU A 148 -8.89 -2.60 -13.43
N ALA A 149 -9.71 -1.86 -12.69
CA ALA A 149 -10.95 -2.39 -12.11
C ALA A 149 -11.95 -2.82 -13.19
N ALA A 150 -12.09 -2.06 -14.27
CA ALA A 150 -12.91 -2.44 -15.42
C ALA A 150 -12.38 -3.71 -16.10
N PHE A 151 -11.05 -3.80 -16.30
CA PHE A 151 -10.39 -4.99 -16.83
C PHE A 151 -10.64 -6.22 -15.94
N ASP A 152 -10.46 -6.10 -14.62
CA ASP A 152 -10.67 -7.21 -13.69
C ASP A 152 -12.14 -7.65 -13.64
N ALA A 153 -13.07 -6.69 -13.65
CA ALA A 153 -14.50 -6.97 -13.71
C ALA A 153 -14.88 -7.72 -14.98
N TRP A 154 -14.42 -7.23 -16.14
CA TRP A 154 -14.62 -7.89 -17.43
C TRP A 154 -14.00 -9.28 -17.44
N ARG A 155 -12.71 -9.42 -17.07
CA ARG A 155 -11.99 -10.71 -17.05
C ARG A 155 -12.75 -11.74 -16.23
N ASN A 156 -13.17 -11.36 -15.02
CA ASN A 156 -13.87 -12.27 -14.12
C ASN A 156 -15.26 -12.66 -14.66
N ALA A 157 -15.99 -11.73 -15.30
CA ALA A 157 -17.27 -12.04 -15.95
C ALA A 157 -17.09 -12.97 -17.16
N THR A 158 -16.09 -12.69 -18.01
CA THR A 158 -15.78 -13.49 -19.20
C THR A 158 -15.33 -14.90 -18.82
N ILE A 159 -14.45 -15.07 -17.82
CA ILE A 159 -14.06 -16.41 -17.33
C ILE A 159 -15.28 -17.20 -16.86
N ARG A 160 -16.20 -16.57 -16.12
CA ARG A 160 -17.43 -17.25 -15.68
C ARG A 160 -18.30 -17.68 -16.87
N GLY A 161 -18.51 -16.79 -17.83
CA GLY A 161 -19.30 -17.07 -19.03
C GLY A 161 -18.70 -18.18 -19.88
N LEU A 162 -17.40 -18.08 -20.20
CA LEU A 162 -16.69 -19.10 -20.96
C LEU A 162 -16.67 -20.45 -20.23
N GLY A 163 -16.53 -20.47 -18.90
CA GLY A 163 -16.58 -21.71 -18.14
C GLY A 163 -17.97 -22.39 -18.19
N VAL A 164 -19.05 -21.62 -18.30
CA VAL A 164 -20.40 -22.18 -18.55
C VAL A 164 -20.47 -22.76 -19.96
N LEU A 165 -20.00 -22.03 -20.96
CA LEU A 165 -20.00 -22.47 -22.35
C LEU A 165 -19.16 -23.74 -22.56
N GLU A 166 -17.95 -23.78 -21.99
CA GLU A 166 -17.04 -24.92 -22.08
C GLU A 166 -17.70 -26.20 -21.55
N ARG A 167 -18.33 -26.12 -20.36
CA ARG A 167 -19.06 -27.26 -19.78
C ARG A 167 -20.24 -27.68 -20.64
N ALA A 168 -20.98 -26.73 -21.22
CA ALA A 168 -22.11 -27.03 -22.10
C ALA A 168 -21.63 -27.73 -23.38
N CYS A 169 -20.57 -27.22 -24.03
CA CYS A 169 -19.96 -27.84 -25.20
C CYS A 169 -19.50 -29.27 -24.88
N GLN A 170 -18.78 -29.47 -23.77
CA GLN A 170 -18.31 -30.78 -23.35
C GLN A 170 -19.46 -31.76 -23.11
N GLN A 171 -20.57 -31.33 -22.50
CA GLN A 171 -21.75 -32.16 -22.30
C GLN A 171 -22.39 -32.59 -23.63
N VAL A 172 -22.54 -31.66 -24.58
CA VAL A 172 -23.08 -31.97 -25.92
C VAL A 172 -22.17 -32.94 -26.67
N ILE A 173 -20.86 -32.70 -26.65
CA ILE A 173 -19.85 -33.56 -27.30
C ILE A 173 -19.85 -34.97 -26.70
N GLN A 174 -19.88 -35.09 -25.37
CA GLN A 174 -19.97 -36.38 -24.67
C GLN A 174 -21.25 -37.15 -25.02
N GLY A 175 -22.33 -36.42 -25.34
CA GLY A 175 -23.59 -36.98 -25.80
C GLY A 175 -23.55 -37.56 -27.22
N GLY A 176 -22.51 -37.28 -28.01
CA GLY A 176 -22.28 -37.82 -29.35
C GLY A 176 -23.00 -37.08 -30.49
N PRO A 177 -22.73 -37.46 -31.76
CA PRO A 177 -23.19 -36.75 -32.97
C PRO A 177 -24.72 -36.59 -33.11
N GLN A 178 -25.49 -37.42 -32.43
CA GLN A 178 -26.94 -37.38 -32.39
C GLN A 178 -27.51 -36.21 -31.58
N ASN A 179 -26.68 -35.53 -30.77
CA ASN A 179 -27.11 -34.42 -29.94
C ASN A 179 -27.30 -33.14 -30.79
N PRO A 180 -28.45 -32.46 -30.73
CA PRO A 180 -28.64 -31.19 -31.41
C PRO A 180 -27.55 -30.18 -31.03
N GLY A 181 -26.82 -29.70 -32.03
CA GLY A 181 -25.70 -28.76 -31.83
C GLY A 181 -24.33 -29.40 -31.60
N PHE A 182 -24.18 -30.72 -31.82
CA PHE A 182 -22.87 -31.40 -31.74
C PHE A 182 -21.79 -30.74 -32.60
N GLU A 183 -22.07 -30.44 -33.86
CA GLU A 183 -21.11 -29.79 -34.76
C GLU A 183 -20.69 -28.40 -34.23
N VAL A 184 -21.66 -27.61 -33.79
CA VAL A 184 -21.44 -26.28 -33.21
C VAL A 184 -20.61 -26.38 -31.92
N ALA A 185 -20.87 -27.37 -31.07
CA ALA A 185 -20.11 -27.59 -29.85
C ALA A 185 -18.66 -27.98 -30.16
N CYS A 186 -18.42 -28.85 -31.13
CA CYS A 186 -17.08 -29.23 -31.59
C CYS A 186 -16.30 -28.04 -32.17
N GLU A 187 -16.97 -27.10 -32.83
CA GLU A 187 -16.34 -25.88 -33.34
C GLU A 187 -16.01 -24.87 -32.23
N LEU A 188 -16.92 -24.71 -31.26
CA LEU A 188 -16.77 -23.72 -30.19
C LEU A 188 -15.81 -24.15 -29.07
N GLU A 189 -15.69 -25.45 -28.80
CA GLU A 189 -14.91 -25.98 -27.67
C GLU A 189 -13.44 -25.54 -27.72
N PRO A 190 -12.69 -25.68 -28.83
CA PRO A 190 -11.28 -25.30 -28.87
C PRO A 190 -11.08 -23.80 -28.68
N ARG A 191 -11.98 -22.99 -29.25
CA ARG A 191 -11.94 -21.53 -29.12
C ARG A 191 -12.25 -21.10 -27.69
N THR A 192 -13.20 -21.75 -27.04
CA THR A 192 -13.58 -21.46 -25.65
C THR A 192 -12.44 -21.81 -24.69
N GLY A 193 -11.82 -22.98 -24.87
CA GLY A 193 -10.65 -23.41 -24.10
C GLY A 193 -9.47 -22.45 -24.25
N TYR A 194 -9.13 -22.06 -25.49
CA TYR A 194 -8.06 -21.08 -25.74
C TYR A 194 -8.27 -19.74 -25.00
N LEU A 195 -9.51 -19.22 -25.02
CA LEU A 195 -9.84 -17.98 -24.34
C LEU A 195 -9.77 -18.11 -22.81
N LEU A 196 -10.25 -19.23 -22.26
CA LEU A 196 -10.13 -19.53 -20.83
C LEU A 196 -8.67 -19.62 -20.39
N ASP A 197 -7.84 -20.35 -21.11
CA ASP A 197 -6.42 -20.49 -20.81
C ASP A 197 -5.70 -19.15 -20.85
N THR A 198 -6.01 -18.33 -21.86
CA THR A 198 -5.46 -16.97 -21.98
C THR A 198 -5.82 -16.10 -20.78
N LEU A 199 -7.08 -16.16 -20.31
CA LEU A 199 -7.58 -15.32 -19.21
C LEU A 199 -7.16 -15.83 -17.82
N LEU A 200 -7.04 -17.14 -17.63
CA LEU A 200 -6.68 -17.76 -16.36
C LEU A 200 -5.16 -17.83 -16.15
N TYR A 201 -4.42 -18.19 -17.20
CA TYR A 201 -3.00 -18.55 -17.11
C TYR A 201 -2.09 -17.74 -18.03
N GLY A 202 -2.65 -17.06 -19.03
CA GLY A 202 -1.88 -16.24 -19.96
C GLY A 202 -1.22 -15.02 -19.29
N PRO A 203 -0.12 -14.49 -19.86
CA PRO A 203 0.56 -13.33 -19.32
C PRO A 203 -0.35 -12.09 -19.34
N ARG A 204 -0.15 -11.16 -18.40
CA ARG A 204 -0.99 -9.96 -18.25
C ARG A 204 -1.14 -9.15 -19.54
N LYS A 205 -0.08 -9.08 -20.36
CA LYS A 205 -0.11 -8.42 -21.68
C LYS A 205 -1.12 -9.08 -22.64
N ALA A 206 -1.17 -10.42 -22.70
CA ALA A 206 -2.11 -11.14 -23.55
C ALA A 206 -3.57 -10.96 -23.07
N GLN A 207 -3.79 -10.97 -21.75
CA GLN A 207 -5.11 -10.69 -21.18
C GLN A 207 -5.60 -9.27 -21.53
N ILE A 208 -4.72 -8.27 -21.42
CA ILE A 208 -5.05 -6.86 -21.74
C ILE A 208 -5.32 -6.70 -23.24
N GLU A 209 -4.56 -7.37 -24.11
CA GLU A 209 -4.81 -7.31 -25.55
C GLU A 209 -6.16 -7.93 -25.91
N LEU A 210 -6.52 -9.05 -25.27
CA LEU A 210 -7.84 -9.65 -25.42
C LEU A 210 -8.96 -8.72 -24.92
N PHE A 211 -8.76 -8.06 -23.78
CA PHE A 211 -9.68 -7.02 -23.30
C PHE A 211 -9.82 -5.86 -24.28
N ARG A 212 -8.72 -5.43 -24.92
CA ARG A 212 -8.76 -4.38 -25.93
C ARG A 212 -9.45 -4.79 -27.22
N ARG A 213 -9.42 -6.07 -27.56
CA ARG A 213 -10.10 -6.58 -28.76
C ARG A 213 -11.58 -6.82 -28.52
N GLU A 214 -11.94 -7.35 -27.35
CA GLU A 214 -13.28 -7.95 -27.12
C GLU A 214 -14.04 -7.34 -25.93
N GLY A 215 -13.41 -6.50 -25.12
CA GLY A 215 -14.00 -5.92 -23.91
C GLY A 215 -14.70 -4.57 -24.10
N TRP A 216 -14.51 -3.90 -25.23
CA TRP A 216 -15.02 -2.53 -25.44
C TRP A 216 -16.54 -2.44 -25.60
N SER A 217 -17.24 -3.54 -25.90
CA SER A 217 -18.70 -3.53 -26.05
C SER A 217 -19.48 -3.39 -24.73
N TRP A 218 -18.80 -3.47 -23.57
CA TRP A 218 -19.40 -3.40 -22.23
C TRP A 218 -19.10 -2.12 -21.44
N VAL A 219 -18.31 -1.19 -21.99
CA VAL A 219 -17.72 -0.05 -21.24
C VAL A 219 -18.24 1.33 -21.69
N LEU A 220 -19.20 1.38 -22.60
CA LEU A 220 -19.97 2.59 -22.95
C LEU A 220 -21.40 2.48 -22.42
#